data_AF-A0A8D8D0P7-F1
#
_entry.id   AF-A0A8D8D0P7-F1
#
_cell.length_a   1.000
_cell.length_b   1.000
_cell.length_c   1.000
_cell.angle_alpha   90.00
_cell.angle_beta   90.00
_cell.angle_gamma   90.00
#
_symmetry.space_group_name_H-M   'P 1'
#
loop_
_entity.id
_entity.type
_entity.pdbx_description
1 polymer ?
#
loop_
_entity_poly.entity_id
_entity_poly.type
_entity_poly.pdbx_seq_one_letter_code
_entity_poly.pdbx_strand_id
1 'polypeptide(L)'
;MVWKLAANFLLASTLLALVPADAANGQQQQHQQRGPRRAKCLNQDRIQLYDGHDKVLHQRLQSIRNEMRTRPSTQSTEVDAYLVTSYDEHMSDHLMESDQRLKFLSGFSGNSGEAVVTGKSAALWVDARFYDQADHEVNCDWKIFRRGEHPTIGEWIMNELPGDSRVGADPHFVPHSLWINLDRQLNSEFIKLVKLHRNLVDLVWGSRRPLPRSGSVKVHPMWLAGDSWDAKVNRLRSNLTAMRCDAMIITSLTEVAYILNVRGNDIPYTPVFKAYLLISNREIILY
;
A
#
# COMPACT_ATOMS: atom_id res chain seq x y z
N MET A 1 42.85 48.93 27.71
CA MET A 1 41.46 49.35 28.03
C MET A 1 40.80 48.18 28.75
N VAL A 2 40.26 48.44 29.94
CA VAL A 2 40.29 47.61 31.15
C VAL A 2 39.23 46.49 31.19
N TRP A 3 39.61 45.38 31.83
CA TRP A 3 38.78 44.24 32.25
C TRP A 3 37.87 44.55 33.47
N LYS A 4 36.72 43.87 33.54
CA LYS A 4 35.93 43.45 34.74
C LYS A 4 35.33 44.51 35.70
N LEU A 5 34.05 44.31 36.01
CA LEU A 5 33.30 44.48 37.30
C LEU A 5 31.87 43.92 37.02
N ALA A 6 31.37 42.81 37.57
CA ALA A 6 30.94 42.51 38.95
C ALA A 6 29.98 43.57 39.53
N ALA A 7 28.85 43.32 40.20
CA ALA A 7 27.99 42.17 40.52
C ALA A 7 26.76 42.75 41.29
N ASN A 8 25.67 41.98 41.40
CA ASN A 8 24.54 42.09 42.35
C ASN A 8 23.46 43.18 42.07
N PHE A 9 22.16 43.04 42.35
CA PHE A 9 21.36 42.18 43.25
C PHE A 9 19.89 42.22 42.76
N LEU A 10 19.17 41.09 42.69
CA LEU A 10 17.88 40.85 43.38
C LEU A 10 17.17 39.58 42.87
N LEU A 11 16.82 38.76 43.85
CA LEU A 11 16.10 37.50 43.76
C LEU A 11 14.62 37.72 43.39
N ALA A 12 14.11 36.88 42.50
CA ALA A 12 12.71 36.45 42.54
C ALA A 12 12.67 34.97 42.16
N SER A 13 12.54 34.15 43.19
CA SER A 13 12.33 32.72 43.16
C SER A 13 10.95 32.38 42.62
N THR A 14 10.89 31.72 41.47
CA THR A 14 9.75 30.88 41.08
C THR A 14 10.27 29.47 40.84
N LEU A 15 10.03 28.61 41.83
CA LEU A 15 10.11 27.17 41.73
C LEU A 15 9.13 26.70 40.63
N LEU A 16 9.62 26.44 39.42
CA LEU A 16 8.95 25.51 38.52
C LEU A 16 9.49 24.11 38.83
N ALA A 17 8.63 23.29 39.43
CA ALA A 17 8.90 21.89 39.68
C ALA A 17 9.26 21.19 38.35
N LEU A 18 10.47 20.64 38.29
CA LEU A 18 10.84 19.61 37.32
C LEU A 18 10.00 18.37 37.62
N VAL A 19 8.90 18.19 36.91
CA VAL A 19 8.20 16.91 36.84
C VAL A 19 9.01 16.01 35.89
N PRO A 20 9.43 14.81 36.32
CA PRO A 20 10.08 13.87 35.41
C PRO A 20 9.07 13.42 34.36
N ALA A 21 9.36 13.69 33.09
CA ALA A 21 8.62 13.18 31.95
C ALA A 21 9.02 11.72 31.72
N ASP A 22 8.55 10.78 32.55
CA ASP A 22 8.80 9.36 32.35
C ASP A 22 7.63 8.49 32.82
N ALA A 23 7.36 7.43 32.05
CA ALA A 23 6.35 6.37 32.17
C ALA A 23 5.02 6.52 31.40
N ALA A 24 4.32 7.68 31.41
CA ALA A 24 3.00 7.78 30.77
C ALA A 24 3.05 7.78 29.22
N ASN A 25 4.05 8.47 28.63
CA ASN A 25 4.27 8.48 27.18
C ASN A 25 4.71 7.10 26.65
N GLY A 26 5.53 6.38 27.41
CA GLY A 26 5.99 5.03 27.04
C GLY A 26 4.85 4.01 27.00
N GLN A 27 3.87 4.11 27.90
CA GLN A 27 2.71 3.21 27.91
C GLN A 27 1.72 3.51 26.78
N GLN A 28 1.44 4.79 26.48
CA GLN A 28 0.57 5.14 25.35
C GLN A 28 1.20 4.77 24.00
N GLN A 29 2.50 5.00 23.82
CA GLN A 29 3.23 4.57 22.61
C GLN A 29 3.25 3.04 22.48
N GLN A 30 3.52 2.28 23.56
CA GLN A 30 3.48 0.82 23.52
C GLN A 30 2.07 0.26 23.25
N HIS A 31 1.00 0.91 23.73
CA HIS A 31 -0.38 0.48 23.48
C HIS A 31 -0.81 0.74 22.02
N GLN A 32 -0.35 1.84 21.40
CA GLN A 32 -0.55 2.11 19.98
C GLN A 32 0.22 1.12 19.08
N GLN A 33 1.39 0.64 19.53
CA GLN A 33 2.25 -0.28 18.78
C GLN A 33 1.77 -1.74 18.73
N ARG A 34 1.02 -2.20 19.75
CA ARG A 34 0.44 -3.55 19.76
C ARG A 34 -0.76 -3.71 18.83
N GLY A 35 -1.23 -2.61 18.24
CA GLY A 35 -2.52 -2.54 17.56
C GLY A 35 -3.67 -2.50 18.57
N PRO A 36 -4.86 -2.04 18.15
CA PRO A 36 -6.05 -2.11 18.98
C PRO A 36 -6.32 -3.58 19.37
N ARG A 37 -6.88 -3.79 20.57
CA ARG A 37 -7.31 -5.13 20.98
C ARG A 37 -8.40 -5.62 20.03
N ARG A 38 -8.13 -6.73 19.37
CA ARG A 38 -9.00 -7.37 18.38
C ARG A 38 -10.01 -8.28 19.05
N ALA A 39 -11.30 -8.08 18.82
CA ALA A 39 -12.35 -8.83 19.50
C ALA A 39 -12.23 -10.34 19.21
N LYS A 40 -11.88 -10.70 17.96
CA LYS A 40 -11.58 -12.06 17.52
C LYS A 40 -10.47 -12.75 18.34
N CYS A 41 -9.51 -11.99 18.86
CA CYS A 41 -8.30 -12.51 19.49
C CYS A 41 -8.29 -12.43 21.03
N LEU A 42 -9.37 -11.94 21.66
CA LEU A 42 -9.42 -11.68 23.11
C LEU A 42 -9.45 -12.94 23.99
N ASN A 43 -9.92 -14.09 23.46
CA ASN A 43 -10.10 -15.34 24.20
C ASN A 43 -9.23 -16.50 23.69
N GLN A 44 -8.27 -16.21 22.81
CA GLN A 44 -7.30 -17.22 22.37
C GLN A 44 -6.19 -17.33 23.42
N ASP A 45 -6.46 -18.09 24.49
CA ASP A 45 -5.38 -18.63 25.31
C ASP A 45 -4.37 -19.32 24.39
N ARG A 46 -3.08 -19.14 24.70
CA ARG A 46 -1.85 -19.42 23.91
C ARG A 46 -1.74 -20.79 23.21
N ILE A 47 -2.73 -21.66 23.32
CA ILE A 47 -2.79 -23.00 22.73
C ILE A 47 -4.22 -23.26 22.24
N GLN A 48 -4.68 -22.56 21.19
CA GLN A 48 -5.83 -23.03 20.42
C GLN A 48 -5.53 -23.05 18.94
N LEU A 49 -5.46 -24.29 18.46
CA LEU A 49 -5.54 -24.77 17.09
C LEU A 49 -6.19 -23.73 16.17
N TYR A 50 -5.39 -23.15 15.28
CA TYR A 50 -5.91 -22.49 14.10
C TYR A 50 -7.00 -23.39 13.49
N ASP A 51 -8.16 -22.82 13.17
CA ASP A 51 -9.08 -23.51 12.27
C ASP A 51 -8.34 -23.84 10.95
N GLY A 52 -8.92 -24.73 10.13
CA GLY A 52 -8.27 -25.15 8.89
C GLY A 52 -7.89 -23.98 7.98
N HIS A 53 -8.65 -22.89 8.01
CA HIS A 53 -8.44 -21.69 7.20
C HIS A 53 -7.31 -20.81 7.77
N ASP A 54 -7.34 -20.48 9.07
CA ASP A 54 -6.33 -19.66 9.71
C ASP A 54 -4.95 -20.34 9.70
N LYS A 55 -4.90 -21.69 9.69
CA LYS A 55 -3.65 -22.45 9.54
C LYS A 55 -3.05 -22.23 8.16
N VAL A 56 -3.88 -22.17 7.12
CA VAL A 56 -3.45 -21.88 5.75
C VAL A 56 -2.96 -20.44 5.66
N LEU A 57 -3.64 -19.47 6.26
CA LEU A 57 -3.21 -18.07 6.30
C LEU A 57 -1.87 -17.91 7.02
N HIS A 58 -1.70 -18.57 8.16
CA HIS A 58 -0.43 -18.60 8.89
C HIS A 58 0.70 -19.15 8.01
N GLN A 59 0.48 -20.27 7.32
CA GLN A 59 1.47 -20.86 6.41
C GLN A 59 1.84 -19.94 5.25
N ARG A 60 0.87 -19.20 4.67
CA ARG A 60 1.14 -18.21 3.62
C ARG A 60 2.03 -17.09 4.16
N LEU A 61 1.75 -16.58 5.36
CA LEU A 61 2.58 -15.55 6.00
C LEU A 61 4.02 -16.04 6.25
N GLN A 62 4.20 -17.28 6.71
CA GLN A 62 5.54 -17.87 6.86
C GLN A 62 6.25 -18.04 5.52
N SER A 63 5.51 -18.41 4.47
CA SER A 63 6.07 -18.56 3.12
C SER A 63 6.56 -17.23 2.56
N ILE A 64 5.82 -16.12 2.77
CA ILE A 64 6.29 -14.77 2.41
C ILE A 64 7.57 -14.42 3.14
N ARG A 65 7.65 -14.68 4.45
CA ARG A 65 8.86 -14.43 5.24
C ARG A 65 10.05 -15.24 4.75
N ASN A 66 9.84 -16.44 4.22
CA ASN A 66 10.89 -17.22 3.59
C ASN A 66 11.33 -16.59 2.27
N GLU A 67 10.40 -16.19 1.39
CA GLU A 67 10.73 -15.48 0.14
C GLU A 67 11.46 -14.15 0.37
N MET A 68 11.14 -13.43 1.45
CA MET A 68 11.87 -12.22 1.84
C MET A 68 13.36 -12.47 2.17
N ARG A 69 13.68 -13.67 2.68
CA ARG A 69 15.05 -14.10 3.05
C ARG A 69 15.79 -14.76 1.88
N THR A 70 15.07 -15.40 0.96
CA THR A 70 15.66 -16.15 -0.14
C THR A 70 16.37 -15.21 -1.11
N ARG A 71 17.68 -15.44 -1.31
CA ARG A 71 18.49 -14.74 -2.31
C ARG A 71 18.71 -15.65 -3.53
N PRO A 72 18.09 -15.40 -4.70
CA PRO A 72 18.66 -15.86 -5.96
C PRO A 72 19.99 -15.14 -6.16
N SER A 73 21.07 -15.90 -6.27
CA SER A 73 22.42 -15.40 -6.47
C SER A 73 22.47 -14.33 -7.56
N THR A 74 23.07 -13.18 -7.22
CA THR A 74 23.60 -12.08 -8.06
C THR A 74 22.81 -10.80 -8.32
N GLN A 75 21.52 -10.62 -7.97
CA GLN A 75 20.87 -9.32 -8.30
C GLN A 75 19.61 -8.87 -7.55
N SER A 76 19.16 -9.54 -6.48
CA SER A 76 18.02 -9.06 -5.69
C SER A 76 18.36 -8.95 -4.22
N THR A 77 17.88 -7.87 -3.62
CA THR A 77 18.17 -7.55 -2.23
C THR A 77 17.21 -8.24 -1.28
N GLU A 78 17.77 -8.82 -0.22
CA GLU A 78 17.08 -9.21 1.01
C GLU A 78 16.25 -8.02 1.51
N VAL A 79 14.99 -8.26 1.87
CA VAL A 79 14.11 -7.23 2.43
C VAL A 79 13.66 -7.66 3.82
N ASP A 80 13.71 -6.72 4.75
CA ASP A 80 13.36 -6.90 6.16
C ASP A 80 11.85 -6.75 6.39
N ALA A 81 11.19 -6.00 5.50
CA ALA A 81 9.75 -5.91 5.40
C ALA A 81 9.27 -5.94 3.94
N TYR A 82 8.01 -6.34 3.74
CA TYR A 82 7.36 -6.35 2.44
C TYR A 82 5.98 -5.69 2.52
N LEU A 83 5.77 -4.68 1.67
CA LEU A 83 4.51 -3.95 1.53
C LEU A 83 3.64 -4.60 0.44
N VAL A 84 2.39 -4.88 0.77
CA VAL A 84 1.36 -5.43 -0.13
C VAL A 84 0.14 -4.54 -0.05
N THR A 85 -0.40 -4.12 -1.19
CA THR A 85 -1.61 -3.30 -1.27
C THR A 85 -2.78 -4.09 -1.84
N SER A 86 -3.99 -3.52 -1.75
CA SER A 86 -5.20 -4.03 -2.41
C SER A 86 -5.41 -3.45 -3.82
N TYR A 87 -4.36 -3.04 -4.52
CA TYR A 87 -4.47 -2.43 -5.85
C TYR A 87 -3.93 -3.35 -6.95
N ASP A 88 -4.53 -3.24 -8.14
CA ASP A 88 -3.89 -3.69 -9.38
C ASP A 88 -3.04 -2.56 -9.98
N GLU A 89 -2.44 -2.83 -11.14
CA GLU A 89 -1.55 -1.91 -11.86
C GLU A 89 -2.26 -0.68 -12.47
N HIS A 90 -3.59 -0.64 -12.38
CA HIS A 90 -4.45 0.42 -12.90
C HIS A 90 -5.24 1.14 -11.79
N MET A 91 -5.02 0.77 -10.53
CA MET A 91 -5.75 1.29 -9.37
C MET A 91 -7.27 1.09 -9.49
N SER A 92 -7.70 -0.06 -10.01
CA SER A 92 -9.12 -0.41 -10.21
C SER A 92 -9.87 -0.54 -8.88
N ASP A 93 -11.13 -0.10 -8.83
CA ASP A 93 -12.01 -0.23 -7.66
C ASP A 93 -12.38 -1.68 -7.33
N HIS A 94 -12.47 -2.50 -8.38
CA HIS A 94 -12.71 -3.94 -8.30
C HIS A 94 -11.54 -4.68 -8.93
N LEU A 95 -11.12 -5.78 -8.30
CA LEU A 95 -10.00 -6.57 -8.77
C LEU A 95 -10.48 -7.88 -9.39
N MET A 96 -9.77 -8.31 -10.44
CA MET A 96 -9.78 -9.71 -10.83
C MET A 96 -9.27 -10.59 -9.69
N GLU A 97 -9.77 -11.82 -9.60
CA GLU A 97 -9.31 -12.79 -8.59
C GLU A 97 -7.79 -12.99 -8.61
N SER A 98 -7.19 -12.98 -9.81
CA SER A 98 -5.74 -13.07 -10.02
C SER A 98 -4.95 -11.91 -9.40
N ASP A 99 -5.58 -10.75 -9.15
CA ASP A 99 -4.93 -9.57 -8.57
C ASP A 99 -5.27 -9.37 -7.09
N GLN A 100 -6.07 -10.25 -6.47
CA GLN A 100 -6.46 -10.21 -5.05
C GLN A 100 -5.34 -10.71 -4.12
N ARG A 101 -4.13 -10.15 -4.25
CA ARG A 101 -2.91 -10.54 -3.51
C ARG A 101 -3.04 -10.33 -2.01
N LEU A 102 -3.61 -9.20 -1.59
CA LEU A 102 -3.83 -8.92 -0.18
C LEU A 102 -4.77 -9.95 0.45
N LYS A 103 -5.89 -10.25 -0.21
CA LYS A 103 -6.85 -11.26 0.23
C LYS A 103 -6.24 -12.66 0.29
N PHE A 104 -5.46 -13.04 -0.72
CA PHE A 104 -4.74 -14.30 -0.69
C PHE A 104 -3.80 -14.37 0.53
N LEU A 105 -3.08 -13.30 0.83
CA LEU A 105 -2.12 -13.29 1.93
C LEU A 105 -2.77 -13.26 3.31
N SER A 106 -3.70 -12.34 3.56
CA SER A 106 -4.25 -12.06 4.90
C SER A 106 -5.64 -12.64 5.15
N GLY A 107 -6.35 -13.04 4.11
CA GLY A 107 -7.77 -13.41 4.17
C GLY A 107 -8.73 -12.21 4.08
N PHE A 108 -8.23 -10.97 4.20
CA PHE A 108 -9.05 -9.76 4.13
C PHE A 108 -9.66 -9.58 2.74
N SER A 109 -10.99 -9.56 2.66
CA SER A 109 -11.74 -9.52 1.40
C SER A 109 -12.25 -8.13 1.01
N GLY A 110 -12.03 -7.12 1.86
CA GLY A 110 -12.29 -5.72 1.52
C GLY A 110 -11.39 -5.20 0.40
N ASN A 111 -11.85 -4.15 -0.30
CA ASN A 111 -11.19 -3.63 -1.50
C ASN A 111 -10.20 -2.48 -1.23
N SER A 112 -9.99 -2.12 0.03
CA SER A 112 -9.13 -1.00 0.41
C SER A 112 -8.30 -1.35 1.65
N GLY A 113 -7.04 -1.74 1.43
CA GLY A 113 -6.09 -1.94 2.51
C GLY A 113 -4.63 -2.05 2.06
N GLU A 114 -3.74 -1.83 3.02
CA GLU A 114 -2.30 -1.95 2.87
C GLU A 114 -1.77 -2.83 4.01
N ALA A 115 -0.96 -3.82 3.67
CA ALA A 115 -0.33 -4.73 4.59
C ALA A 115 1.19 -4.57 4.58
N VAL A 116 1.81 -4.65 5.75
CA VAL A 116 3.25 -4.79 5.88
C VAL A 116 3.57 -6.06 6.65
N VAL A 117 4.40 -6.91 6.05
CA VAL A 117 4.94 -8.12 6.67
C VAL A 117 6.39 -7.86 7.03
N THR A 118 6.79 -8.12 8.27
CA THR A 118 8.20 -8.15 8.68
C THR A 118 8.61 -9.59 9.01
N GLY A 119 9.89 -9.80 9.29
CA GLY A 119 10.39 -11.10 9.75
C GLY A 119 9.72 -11.63 11.03
N LYS A 120 9.05 -10.77 11.82
CA LYS A 120 8.46 -11.12 13.13
C LYS A 120 6.99 -10.74 13.28
N SER A 121 6.56 -9.67 12.63
CA SER A 121 5.23 -9.08 12.77
C SER A 121 4.50 -9.00 11.43
N ALA A 122 3.19 -8.75 11.47
CA ALA A 122 2.40 -8.40 10.30
C ALA A 122 1.33 -7.38 10.72
N ALA A 123 1.10 -6.37 9.90
CA ALA A 123 0.13 -5.31 10.16
C ALA A 123 -0.68 -5.00 8.89
N LEU A 124 -1.94 -4.67 9.07
CA LEU A 124 -2.89 -4.33 8.02
C LEU A 124 -3.57 -3.00 8.36
N TRP A 125 -3.50 -2.03 7.46
CA TRP A 125 -4.26 -0.78 7.51
C TRP A 125 -5.46 -0.91 6.58
N VAL A 126 -6.64 -0.61 7.12
CA VAL A 126 -7.90 -0.63 6.36
C VAL A 126 -8.65 0.68 6.52
N ASP A 127 -9.46 1.02 5.53
CA ASP A 127 -10.46 2.09 5.68
C ASP A 127 -11.39 1.77 6.87
N ALA A 128 -11.83 2.81 7.59
CA ALA A 128 -12.66 2.64 8.78
C ALA A 128 -13.93 1.80 8.53
N ARG A 129 -14.49 1.84 7.32
CA ARG A 129 -15.66 1.04 6.90
C ARG A 129 -15.40 -0.47 6.95
N PHE A 130 -14.14 -0.88 6.79
CA PHE A 130 -13.73 -2.28 6.74
C PHE A 130 -13.08 -2.76 8.04
N TYR A 131 -12.98 -1.92 9.08
CA TYR A 131 -12.29 -2.30 10.31
C TYR A 131 -12.93 -3.53 10.96
N ASP A 132 -14.25 -3.53 11.14
CA ASP A 132 -14.96 -4.65 11.77
C ASP A 132 -14.88 -5.91 10.87
N GLN A 133 -14.99 -5.75 9.55
CA GLN A 133 -14.81 -6.85 8.61
C GLN A 133 -13.41 -7.47 8.73
N ALA A 134 -12.37 -6.64 8.75
CA ALA A 134 -10.99 -7.09 8.88
C ALA A 134 -10.77 -7.81 10.22
N ASP A 135 -11.38 -7.34 11.31
CA ASP A 135 -11.28 -7.99 12.62
C ASP A 135 -11.85 -9.42 12.61
N HIS A 136 -12.92 -9.67 11.83
CA HIS A 136 -13.52 -10.99 11.69
C HIS A 136 -12.76 -11.90 10.70
N GLU A 137 -12.31 -11.36 9.57
CA GLU A 137 -11.72 -12.16 8.47
C GLU A 137 -10.26 -12.53 8.71
N VAL A 138 -9.46 -11.59 9.20
CA VAL A 138 -8.01 -11.77 9.31
C VAL A 138 -7.67 -12.60 10.54
N ASN A 139 -6.70 -13.51 10.48
CA ASN A 139 -6.29 -14.30 11.64
C ASN A 139 -5.49 -13.45 12.66
N CYS A 140 -5.22 -13.99 13.84
CA CYS A 140 -4.57 -13.25 14.94
C CYS A 140 -3.05 -13.05 14.77
N ASP A 141 -2.46 -13.47 13.64
CA ASP A 141 -1.06 -13.14 13.32
C ASP A 141 -0.87 -11.67 12.91
N TRP A 142 -1.98 -10.98 12.61
CA TRP A 142 -1.99 -9.60 12.11
C TRP A 142 -2.51 -8.61 13.16
N LYS A 143 -1.80 -7.48 13.26
CA LYS A 143 -2.31 -6.25 13.86
C LYS A 143 -3.16 -5.52 12.81
N ILE A 144 -4.28 -4.91 13.21
CA ILE A 144 -5.16 -4.16 12.31
C ILE A 144 -5.21 -2.70 12.76
N PHE A 145 -5.00 -1.78 11.84
CA PHE A 145 -5.04 -0.35 12.07
C PHE A 145 -6.06 0.32 11.13
N ARG A 146 -6.59 1.45 11.55
CA ARG A 146 -7.45 2.28 10.71
C ARG A 146 -6.58 3.23 9.88
N ARG A 147 -6.86 3.33 8.58
CA ARG A 147 -6.17 4.26 7.70
C ARG A 147 -6.50 5.70 8.12
N GLY A 148 -5.47 6.55 8.18
CA GLY A 148 -5.60 7.93 8.63
C GLY A 148 -5.44 8.12 10.14
N GLU A 149 -5.27 7.04 10.89
CA GLU A 149 -4.94 7.06 12.32
C GLU A 149 -3.49 6.64 12.57
N HIS A 150 -2.97 6.95 13.77
CA HIS A 150 -1.64 6.52 14.20
C HIS A 150 -1.67 5.08 14.78
N PRO A 151 -0.61 4.29 14.59
CA PRO A 151 0.55 4.61 13.76
C PRO A 151 0.21 4.55 12.27
N THR A 152 0.77 5.48 11.50
CA THR A 152 0.80 5.38 10.04
C THR A 152 1.70 4.21 9.60
N ILE A 153 1.62 3.81 8.32
CA ILE A 153 2.46 2.72 7.78
C ILE A 153 3.95 3.02 8.00
N GLY A 154 4.40 4.25 7.70
CA GLY A 154 5.80 4.65 7.86
C GLY A 154 6.24 4.63 9.32
N GLU A 155 5.44 5.22 10.22
CA GLU A 155 5.73 5.20 11.67
C GLU A 155 5.82 3.78 12.22
N TRP A 156 4.93 2.88 11.79
CA TRP A 156 4.98 1.50 12.24
C TRP A 156 6.24 0.78 11.76
N ILE A 157 6.63 0.98 10.50
CA ILE A 157 7.86 0.40 9.94
C ILE A 157 9.10 0.91 10.70
N MET A 158 9.20 2.22 10.92
CA MET A 158 10.34 2.83 11.63
C MET A 158 10.47 2.34 13.08
N ASN A 159 9.36 1.95 13.70
CA ASN A 159 9.37 1.38 15.05
C ASN A 159 9.69 -0.13 15.06
N GLU A 160 9.33 -0.88 14.01
CA GLU A 160 9.51 -2.33 13.94
C GLU A 160 10.88 -2.74 13.36
N LEU A 161 11.52 -1.87 12.59
CA LEU A 161 12.78 -2.15 11.90
C LEU A 161 13.92 -1.26 12.40
N PRO A 162 15.15 -1.78 12.53
CA PRO A 162 16.32 -0.95 12.77
C PRO A 162 16.67 -0.11 11.53
N GLY A 163 17.51 0.92 11.71
CA GLY A 163 18.14 1.63 10.60
C GLY A 163 18.90 0.70 9.65
N ASP A 164 19.13 1.17 8.41
CA ASP A 164 19.69 0.41 7.29
C ASP A 164 18.84 -0.76 6.76
N SER A 165 17.66 -1.00 7.36
CA SER A 165 16.71 -1.99 6.88
C SER A 165 16.15 -1.66 5.50
N ARG A 166 15.60 -2.67 4.83
CA ARG A 166 15.09 -2.59 3.46
C ARG A 166 13.63 -3.03 3.42
N VAL A 167 12.76 -2.15 2.94
CA VAL A 167 11.33 -2.45 2.77
C VAL A 167 11.07 -2.73 1.30
N GLY A 168 10.73 -3.95 0.93
CA GLY A 168 10.39 -4.31 -0.45
C GLY A 168 8.94 -3.98 -0.80
N ALA A 169 8.70 -3.53 -2.03
CA ALA A 169 7.35 -3.46 -2.59
C ALA A 169 7.41 -3.59 -4.12
N ASP A 170 6.37 -4.16 -4.71
CA ASP A 170 6.22 -4.18 -6.16
C ASP A 170 5.71 -2.81 -6.65
N PRO A 171 6.49 -2.08 -7.46
CA PRO A 171 6.15 -0.71 -7.84
C PRO A 171 4.91 -0.61 -8.73
N HIS A 172 4.45 -1.70 -9.36
CA HIS A 172 3.23 -1.65 -10.17
C HIS A 172 1.97 -1.57 -9.32
N PHE A 173 2.00 -2.11 -8.11
CA PHE A 173 0.81 -2.22 -7.25
C PHE A 173 0.78 -1.18 -6.12
N VAL A 174 1.78 -0.30 -6.04
CA VAL A 174 1.82 0.76 -5.02
C VAL A 174 1.50 2.10 -5.68
N PRO A 175 0.46 2.83 -5.22
CA PRO A 175 0.18 4.17 -5.72
C PRO A 175 1.41 5.09 -5.60
N HIS A 176 1.67 5.89 -6.64
CA HIS A 176 2.85 6.75 -6.68
C HIS A 176 2.93 7.70 -5.47
N SER A 177 1.79 8.27 -5.06
CA SER A 177 1.69 9.14 -3.89
C SER A 177 2.08 8.43 -2.59
N LEU A 178 1.63 7.18 -2.41
CA LEU A 178 2.00 6.34 -1.27
C LEU A 178 3.51 6.05 -1.29
N TRP A 179 4.06 5.67 -2.45
CA TRP A 179 5.48 5.39 -2.59
C TRP A 179 6.35 6.59 -2.20
N ILE A 180 6.10 7.76 -2.78
CA ILE A 180 6.90 8.98 -2.53
C ILE A 180 6.81 9.42 -1.07
N ASN A 181 5.61 9.33 -0.48
CA ASN A 181 5.42 9.70 0.91
C ASN A 181 6.17 8.73 1.84
N LEU A 182 6.03 7.41 1.60
CA LEU A 182 6.68 6.40 2.41
C LEU A 182 8.21 6.44 2.27
N ASP A 183 8.73 6.57 1.04
CA ASP A 183 10.16 6.69 0.79
C ASP A 183 10.77 7.88 1.54
N ARG A 184 10.10 9.05 1.51
CA ARG A 184 10.55 10.23 2.26
C ARG A 184 10.58 9.98 3.77
N GLN A 185 9.54 9.34 4.33
CA GLN A 185 9.48 9.04 5.76
C GLN A 185 10.55 8.03 6.17
N LEU A 186 10.68 6.91 5.46
CA LEU A 186 11.62 5.85 5.82
C LEU A 186 13.08 6.31 5.72
N ASN A 187 13.40 7.18 4.76
CA ASN A 187 14.75 7.74 4.60
C ASN A 187 15.19 8.58 5.81
N SER A 188 14.29 9.13 6.65
CA SER A 188 14.71 9.86 7.86
C SER A 188 15.31 8.95 8.94
N GLU A 189 15.01 7.66 8.89
CA GLU A 189 15.56 6.62 9.80
C GLU A 189 16.54 5.68 9.07
N PHE A 190 17.07 6.11 7.91
CA PHE A 190 17.99 5.32 7.08
C PHE A 190 17.41 3.98 6.57
N ILE A 191 16.09 3.83 6.54
CA ILE A 191 15.40 2.65 5.98
C ILE A 191 15.13 2.88 4.49
N LYS A 192 15.47 1.91 3.64
CA LYS A 192 15.39 2.04 2.17
C LYS A 192 14.13 1.39 1.60
N LEU A 193 13.39 2.12 0.77
CA LEU A 193 12.26 1.56 0.00
C LEU A 193 12.73 0.89 -1.32
N VAL A 194 12.65 -0.43 -1.28
CA VAL A 194 13.01 -1.51 -2.22
C VAL A 194 12.10 -1.73 -3.42
N LYS A 195 12.42 -1.33 -4.66
CA LYS A 195 11.65 -1.83 -5.84
C LYS A 195 11.91 -3.33 -6.04
N LEU A 196 10.84 -4.13 -5.95
CA LEU A 196 10.87 -5.56 -6.26
C LEU A 196 10.07 -5.83 -7.54
N HIS A 197 10.76 -6.17 -8.63
CA HIS A 197 10.10 -6.48 -9.91
C HIS A 197 9.44 -7.87 -9.94
N ARG A 198 9.72 -8.72 -8.95
CA ARG A 198 9.03 -9.99 -8.74
C ARG A 198 8.16 -9.88 -7.50
N ASN A 199 6.86 -10.02 -7.67
CA ASN A 199 5.92 -9.97 -6.56
C ASN A 199 6.06 -11.23 -5.68
N LEU A 200 6.39 -11.06 -4.40
CA LEU A 200 6.59 -12.20 -3.49
C LEU A 200 5.28 -12.97 -3.23
N VAL A 201 4.12 -12.30 -3.31
CA VAL A 201 2.83 -12.98 -3.19
C VAL A 201 2.60 -13.91 -4.36
N ASP A 202 2.95 -13.51 -5.57
CA ASP A 202 2.78 -14.34 -6.76
C ASP A 202 3.66 -15.61 -6.69
N LEU A 203 4.87 -15.50 -6.12
CA LEU A 203 5.76 -16.65 -5.89
C LEU A 203 5.14 -17.66 -4.92
N VAL A 204 4.58 -17.18 -3.79
CA VAL A 204 3.92 -18.03 -2.79
C VAL A 204 2.58 -18.59 -3.28
N TRP A 205 1.84 -17.82 -4.09
CA TRP A 205 0.57 -18.24 -4.68
C TRP A 205 0.80 -19.36 -5.70
N GLY A 206 1.86 -19.22 -6.51
CA GLY A 206 2.32 -20.22 -7.46
C GLY A 206 1.23 -20.62 -8.46
N SER A 207 1.17 -21.90 -8.79
CA SER A 207 0.19 -22.44 -9.76
C SER A 207 -1.27 -22.37 -9.30
N ARG A 208 -1.54 -22.06 -8.03
CA ARG A 208 -2.90 -21.85 -7.52
C ARG A 208 -3.46 -20.46 -7.81
N ARG A 209 -2.63 -19.55 -8.35
CA ARG A 209 -3.09 -18.21 -8.74
C ARG A 209 -4.06 -18.33 -9.91
N PRO A 210 -5.27 -17.77 -9.81
CA PRO A 210 -6.21 -17.75 -10.92
C PRO A 210 -5.58 -17.09 -12.14
N LEU A 211 -5.93 -17.57 -13.33
CA LEU A 211 -5.49 -16.93 -14.57
C LEU A 211 -6.21 -15.58 -14.71
N PRO A 212 -5.52 -14.53 -15.18
CA PRO A 212 -6.17 -13.29 -15.54
C PRO A 212 -7.28 -13.53 -16.57
N ARG A 213 -8.39 -12.81 -16.43
CA ARG A 213 -9.42 -12.81 -17.47
C ARG A 213 -8.92 -11.94 -18.61
N SER A 214 -9.08 -12.41 -19.83
CA SER A 214 -8.91 -11.61 -21.03
C SER A 214 -10.13 -11.83 -21.91
N GLY A 215 -10.92 -10.77 -22.07
CA GLY A 215 -12.15 -10.81 -22.83
C GLY A 215 -12.10 -9.95 -24.08
N SER A 216 -13.16 -10.05 -24.89
CA SER A 216 -13.23 -9.33 -26.17
C SER A 216 -13.51 -7.84 -25.95
N VAL A 217 -12.71 -6.98 -26.57
CA VAL A 217 -13.00 -5.55 -26.65
C VAL A 217 -14.05 -5.28 -27.72
N LYS A 218 -15.02 -4.41 -27.42
CA LYS A 218 -16.09 -4.01 -28.34
C LYS A 218 -16.16 -2.51 -28.47
N VAL A 219 -16.47 -2.03 -29.67
CA VAL A 219 -16.73 -0.60 -29.92
C VAL A 219 -18.02 -0.19 -29.22
N HIS A 220 -17.97 0.92 -28.48
CA HIS A 220 -19.11 1.56 -27.87
C HIS A 220 -19.85 2.41 -28.93
N PRO A 221 -21.14 2.14 -29.20
CA PRO A 221 -21.86 2.84 -30.26
C PRO A 221 -21.89 4.36 -30.09
N MET A 222 -21.74 5.09 -31.20
CA MET A 222 -21.69 6.56 -31.20
C MET A 222 -22.91 7.22 -30.55
N TRP A 223 -24.10 6.68 -30.80
CA TRP A 223 -25.36 7.19 -30.26
C TRP A 223 -25.47 7.07 -28.73
N LEU A 224 -24.68 6.18 -28.10
CA LEU A 224 -24.54 6.09 -26.64
C LEU A 224 -23.36 6.93 -26.13
N ALA A 225 -22.30 7.06 -26.93
CA ALA A 225 -21.06 7.73 -26.55
C ALA A 225 -21.18 9.26 -26.44
N GLY A 226 -22.09 9.86 -27.21
CA GLY A 226 -22.35 11.30 -27.25
C GLY A 226 -21.28 12.15 -27.96
N ASP A 227 -20.07 11.64 -28.12
CA ASP A 227 -18.96 12.30 -28.81
C ASP A 227 -18.02 11.25 -29.43
N SER A 228 -17.38 11.59 -30.55
CA SER A 228 -16.46 10.68 -31.23
C SER A 228 -15.12 10.56 -30.51
N TRP A 229 -14.42 9.45 -30.68
CA TRP A 229 -13.13 9.24 -30.01
C TRP A 229 -12.08 10.26 -30.50
N ASP A 230 -12.11 10.59 -31.79
CA ASP A 230 -11.18 11.53 -32.41
C ASP A 230 -11.44 12.96 -31.94
N ALA A 231 -12.70 13.38 -31.76
CA ALA A 231 -13.04 14.67 -31.17
C ALA A 231 -12.56 14.78 -29.71
N LYS A 232 -12.75 13.72 -28.91
CA LYS A 232 -12.23 13.64 -27.53
C LYS A 232 -10.70 13.77 -27.50
N VAL A 233 -9.99 13.05 -28.37
CA VAL A 233 -8.53 13.10 -28.46
C VAL A 233 -8.05 14.48 -28.92
N ASN A 234 -8.71 15.12 -29.88
CA ASN A 234 -8.34 16.45 -30.37
C ASN A 234 -8.52 17.52 -29.27
N ARG A 235 -9.57 17.40 -28.46
CA ARG A 235 -9.76 18.25 -27.27
C ARG A 235 -8.67 18.01 -26.24
N LEU A 236 -8.28 16.76 -25.99
CA LEU A 236 -7.16 16.43 -25.11
C LEU A 236 -5.84 17.04 -25.63
N ARG A 237 -5.52 16.90 -26.92
CA ARG A 237 -4.31 17.48 -27.54
C ARG A 237 -4.26 19.01 -27.43
N SER A 238 -5.41 19.66 -27.59
CA SER A 238 -5.53 21.11 -27.40
C SER A 238 -5.15 21.52 -25.98
N ASN A 239 -5.64 20.77 -24.98
CA ASN A 239 -5.27 20.98 -23.58
C ASN A 239 -3.79 20.70 -23.30
N LEU A 240 -3.22 19.62 -23.87
CA LEU A 240 -1.78 19.31 -23.75
C LEU A 240 -0.93 20.46 -24.28
N THR A 241 -1.28 21.00 -25.45
CA THR A 241 -0.58 22.14 -26.05
C THR A 241 -0.67 23.38 -25.16
N ALA A 242 -1.86 23.68 -24.61
CA ALA A 242 -2.06 24.81 -23.70
C ALA A 242 -1.24 24.69 -22.40
N MET A 243 -1.09 23.46 -21.88
CA MET A 243 -0.29 23.16 -20.69
C MET A 243 1.21 22.98 -20.99
N ARG A 244 1.62 23.07 -22.26
CA ARG A 244 3.00 22.79 -22.72
C ARG A 244 3.47 21.38 -22.36
N CYS A 245 2.59 20.39 -22.48
CA CYS A 245 2.89 18.97 -22.31
C CYS A 245 3.00 18.28 -23.68
N ASP A 246 3.99 17.41 -23.85
CA ASP A 246 4.20 16.68 -25.11
C ASP A 246 3.29 15.46 -25.28
N ALA A 247 2.92 14.83 -24.16
CA ALA A 247 2.10 13.62 -24.12
C ALA A 247 1.40 13.43 -22.77
N MET A 248 0.42 12.53 -22.75
CA MET A 248 -0.24 12.02 -21.56
C MET A 248 -0.22 10.49 -21.58
N ILE A 249 0.14 9.89 -20.44
CA ILE A 249 -0.02 8.47 -20.17
C ILE A 249 -1.31 8.32 -19.36
N ILE A 250 -2.22 7.49 -19.85
CA ILE A 250 -3.50 7.18 -19.21
C ILE A 250 -3.40 5.74 -18.71
N THR A 251 -3.46 5.58 -17.40
CA THR A 251 -3.41 4.27 -16.71
C THR A 251 -4.78 3.83 -16.21
N SER A 252 -5.73 4.75 -16.03
CA SER A 252 -7.09 4.45 -15.60
C SER A 252 -7.87 3.76 -16.72
N LEU A 253 -8.33 2.54 -16.49
CA LEU A 253 -9.03 1.75 -17.50
C LEU A 253 -10.35 2.38 -17.95
N THR A 254 -11.02 3.12 -17.05
CA THR A 254 -12.27 3.82 -17.38
C THR A 254 -12.00 5.01 -18.32
N GLU A 255 -10.88 5.71 -18.13
CA GLU A 255 -10.46 6.80 -19.01
C GLU A 255 -10.04 6.28 -20.39
N VAL A 256 -9.30 5.17 -20.46
CA VAL A 256 -8.96 4.49 -21.73
C VAL A 256 -10.24 4.10 -22.48
N ALA A 257 -11.17 3.42 -21.81
CA ALA A 257 -12.44 3.01 -22.40
C ALA A 257 -13.29 4.20 -22.87
N TYR A 258 -13.29 5.29 -22.10
CA TYR A 258 -14.04 6.51 -22.42
C TYR A 258 -13.49 7.24 -23.65
N ILE A 259 -12.18 7.49 -23.68
CA ILE A 259 -11.57 8.32 -24.72
C ILE A 259 -11.56 7.62 -26.08
N LEU A 260 -11.42 6.28 -26.09
CA LEU A 260 -11.40 5.47 -27.31
C LEU A 260 -12.78 4.95 -27.72
N ASN A 261 -13.86 5.23 -26.98
CA ASN A 261 -15.19 4.67 -27.21
C ASN A 261 -15.17 3.14 -27.37
N VAL A 262 -14.52 2.43 -26.45
CA VAL A 262 -14.46 0.96 -26.42
C VAL A 262 -14.78 0.44 -25.04
N ARG A 263 -15.26 -0.81 -24.94
CA ARG A 263 -15.63 -1.48 -23.69
C ARG A 263 -15.07 -2.89 -23.68
N GLY A 264 -14.78 -3.38 -22.48
CA GLY A 264 -14.28 -4.73 -22.24
C GLY A 264 -15.04 -5.42 -21.11
N ASN A 265 -14.52 -6.54 -20.65
CA ASN A 265 -15.09 -7.33 -19.56
C ASN A 265 -14.01 -8.05 -18.73
N ASP A 266 -12.81 -7.47 -18.66
CA ASP A 266 -11.70 -8.03 -17.88
C ASP A 266 -11.94 -7.82 -16.37
N ILE A 267 -12.40 -6.62 -15.99
CA ILE A 267 -12.67 -6.25 -14.60
C ILE A 267 -14.13 -6.56 -14.23
N PRO A 268 -14.39 -7.27 -13.11
CA PRO A 268 -15.75 -7.49 -12.62
C PRO A 268 -16.50 -6.18 -12.37
N TYR A 269 -17.77 -6.13 -12.76
CA TYR A 269 -18.69 -4.99 -12.55
C TYR A 269 -18.31 -3.67 -13.26
N THR A 270 -17.17 -3.62 -13.95
CA THR A 270 -16.71 -2.43 -14.68
C THR A 270 -16.40 -2.81 -16.13
N PRO A 271 -17.10 -2.27 -17.15
CA PRO A 271 -17.01 -2.72 -18.54
C PRO A 271 -15.74 -2.20 -19.26
N VAL A 272 -14.58 -2.56 -18.73
CA VAL A 272 -13.24 -2.14 -19.17
C VAL A 272 -12.35 -3.35 -19.47
N PHE A 273 -11.21 -3.08 -20.10
CA PHE A 273 -10.18 -4.06 -20.44
C PHE A 273 -8.82 -3.53 -19.97
N LYS A 274 -7.89 -4.41 -19.63
CA LYS A 274 -6.54 -3.99 -19.21
C LYS A 274 -5.82 -3.34 -20.39
N ALA A 275 -5.36 -2.12 -20.19
CA ALA A 275 -4.64 -1.36 -21.20
C ALA A 275 -3.91 -0.15 -20.61
N TYR A 276 -2.84 0.26 -21.28
CA TYR A 276 -2.23 1.58 -21.12
C TYR A 276 -2.37 2.38 -22.41
N LEU A 277 -2.63 3.68 -22.29
CA LEU A 277 -2.79 4.54 -23.46
C LEU A 277 -1.84 5.72 -23.38
N LEU A 278 -0.97 5.86 -24.39
CA LEU A 278 -0.15 7.04 -24.61
C LEU A 278 -0.78 7.89 -25.70
N ILE A 279 -1.09 9.14 -25.39
CA ILE A 279 -1.54 10.12 -26.38
C ILE A 279 -0.52 11.24 -26.45
N SER A 280 0.09 11.43 -27.62
CA SER A 280 0.92 12.59 -27.94
C SER A 280 0.24 13.46 -28.98
N ASN A 281 0.86 14.59 -29.34
CA ASN A 281 0.39 15.44 -30.43
C ASN A 281 0.38 14.74 -31.80
N ARG A 282 1.12 13.63 -31.97
CA ARG A 282 1.26 12.93 -33.26
C ARG A 282 0.69 11.52 -33.24
N GLU A 283 0.79 10.84 -32.11
CA GLU A 283 0.54 9.40 -32.01
C GLU A 283 -0.46 9.08 -30.91
N ILE A 284 -1.10 7.93 -31.05
CA ILE A 284 -1.94 7.28 -30.06
C ILE A 284 -1.46 5.84 -30.02
N ILE A 285 -0.92 5.41 -28.88
CA ILE A 285 -0.39 4.06 -28.70
C ILE A 285 -1.16 3.38 -27.58
N LEU A 286 -1.88 2.31 -27.93
CA LEU A 286 -2.58 1.45 -27.00
C LEU A 286 -1.72 0.20 -26.75
N TYR A 287 -1.39 -0.05 -25.48
CA TYR A 287 -0.68 -1.23 -25.00
C TYR A 287 -1.65 -2.19 -24.32
#